data_AF-A0AAE7JBS4-F1
#
_entry.id   AF-A0AAE7JBS4-F1
#
_cell.length_a   1.000
_cell.length_b   1.000
_cell.length_c   1.000
_cell.angle_alpha   90.00
_cell.angle_beta   90.00
_cell.angle_gamma   90.00
#
_symmetry.space_group_name_H-M   'P 1'
#
loop_
_entity.id
_entity.type
_entity.pdbx_description
1 polymer ?
#
loop_
_entity_poly.entity_id
_entity_poly.type
_entity_poly.pdbx_seq_one_letter_code
_entity_poly.pdbx_strand_id
1 'polypeptide(L)'
;MANRMARRVAIATGVPSVLGMAVFVISYWLVSRGILEIPPGVTLLASGGCFLLGLVGLSFGVLSASWEPEAGSLLGLENIKPNLQRMRSSIKAQKS
;
A
#
# COMPACT_ATOMS: atom_id res chain seq x y z
N MET A 1 0.15 -11.29 -17.01
CA MET A 1 0.11 -9.83 -16.73
C MET A 1 -0.49 -9.55 -15.35
N ALA A 2 -1.76 -9.91 -15.11
CA ALA A 2 -2.46 -9.69 -13.83
C ALA A 2 -1.70 -10.17 -12.58
N ASN A 3 -1.02 -11.33 -12.65
CA ASN A 3 -0.23 -11.86 -11.53
C ASN A 3 0.90 -10.90 -11.06
N ARG A 4 1.52 -10.15 -11.99
CA ARG A 4 2.58 -9.19 -11.64
C ARG A 4 2.03 -7.92 -10.99
N MET A 5 0.87 -7.45 -11.47
CA MET A 5 0.16 -6.33 -10.87
C MET A 5 -0.31 -6.68 -9.46
N ALA A 6 -0.97 -7.83 -9.30
CA ALA A 6 -1.42 -8.32 -8.00
C ALA A 6 -0.26 -8.43 -7.01
N ARG A 7 0.91 -8.94 -7.44
CA ARG A 7 2.10 -9.03 -6.59
C ARG A 7 2.59 -7.66 -6.13
N ARG A 8 2.66 -6.65 -7.00
CA ARG A 8 3.11 -5.30 -6.62
C ARG A 8 2.17 -4.66 -5.62
N VAL A 9 0.86 -4.77 -5.86
CA VAL A 9 -0.17 -4.28 -4.94
C VAL A 9 -0.06 -5.01 -3.60
N ALA A 10 0.05 -6.34 -3.61
CA ALA A 10 0.17 -7.14 -2.40
C ALA A 10 1.42 -6.77 -1.58
N ILE A 11 2.55 -6.50 -2.22
CA ILE A 11 3.77 -6.08 -1.50
C ILE A 11 3.63 -4.64 -1.01
N ALA A 12 3.25 -3.70 -1.88
CA ALA A 12 3.20 -2.27 -1.56
C ALA A 12 2.13 -1.93 -0.52
N THR A 13 1.01 -2.66 -0.49
CA THR A 13 -0.05 -2.51 0.52
C THR A 13 0.12 -3.46 1.68
N GLY A 14 0.36 -4.75 1.39
CA GLY A 14 0.37 -5.80 2.41
C GLY A 14 1.51 -5.65 3.40
N VAL A 15 2.71 -5.28 2.96
CA VAL A 15 3.85 -5.09 3.88
C VAL A 15 3.56 -3.96 4.89
N PRO A 16 3.19 -2.74 4.48
CA PRO A 16 2.79 -1.71 5.43
C PRO A 16 1.58 -2.10 6.29
N SER A 17 0.56 -2.77 5.74
CA SER A 17 -0.60 -3.20 6.53
C SER A 17 -0.24 -4.22 7.61
N VAL A 18 0.59 -5.21 7.30
CA VAL A 18 1.08 -6.20 8.26
C VAL A 18 1.94 -5.50 9.33
N LEU A 19 2.79 -4.56 8.94
CA LEU A 19 3.57 -3.76 9.90
C LEU A 19 2.66 -2.93 10.82
N GLY A 20 1.63 -2.28 10.28
CA GLY A 20 0.68 -1.51 11.08
C GLY A 20 -0.05 -2.37 12.10
N MET A 21 -0.48 -3.57 11.68
CA MET A 21 -1.07 -4.56 12.58
C MET A 21 -0.07 -5.05 13.63
N ALA A 22 1.17 -5.36 13.23
CA ALA A 22 2.21 -5.81 14.14
C ALA A 22 2.52 -4.77 15.21
N VAL A 23 2.68 -3.49 14.83
CA VAL A 23 2.89 -2.38 15.77
C VAL A 23 1.76 -2.29 16.78
N PHE A 24 0.51 -2.39 16.31
CA PHE A 24 -0.66 -2.33 17.19
C PHE A 24 -0.69 -3.50 18.18
N VAL A 25 -0.56 -4.74 17.68
CA VAL A 25 -0.61 -5.97 18.49
C VAL A 25 0.54 -6.04 19.49
N ILE A 26 1.76 -5.75 19.05
CA ILE A 26 2.95 -5.76 19.91
C ILE A 26 2.85 -4.69 20.99
N SER A 27 2.42 -3.47 20.64
CA SER A 27 2.22 -2.40 21.61
C SER A 27 1.19 -2.79 22.68
N TYR A 28 0.03 -3.31 22.25
CA TYR A 28 -1.00 -3.80 23.16
C TYR A 28 -0.47 -4.90 24.09
N TRP A 29 0.28 -5.86 23.55
CA TRP A 29 0.85 -6.95 24.34
C TRP A 29 1.88 -6.44 25.37
N LEU A 30 2.77 -5.52 24.98
CA LEU A 30 3.77 -4.92 25.88
C LEU A 30 3.11 -4.14 27.03
N VAL A 31 2.12 -3.31 26.71
CA VAL A 31 1.38 -2.51 27.71
C VAL A 31 0.57 -3.42 28.64
N SER A 32 -0.11 -4.45 28.10
CA SER A 32 -0.93 -5.38 28.91
C SER A 32 -0.11 -6.22 29.88
N ARG A 33 1.18 -6.43 29.59
CA ARG A 33 2.12 -7.15 30.46
C ARG A 33 2.86 -6.22 31.42
N GLY A 34 2.64 -4.91 31.35
CA GLY A 34 3.36 -3.92 32.15
C GLY A 34 4.85 -3.84 31.82
N ILE A 35 5.26 -4.28 30.63
CA ILE A 35 6.67 -4.28 30.21
C ILE A 35 7.11 -2.86 29.81
N LEU A 36 6.25 -2.15 29.08
CA LEU A 36 6.47 -0.77 28.64
C LEU A 36 5.16 0.01 28.73
N GLU A 37 5.27 1.25 29.19
CA GLU A 37 4.18 2.23 29.15
C GLU A 37 4.23 2.98 27.82
N ILE A 38 3.48 2.49 26.83
CA ILE A 38 3.41 3.10 25.51
C ILE A 38 2.18 4.01 25.49
N PRO A 39 2.34 5.34 25.26
CA PRO A 39 1.20 6.23 25.13
C PRO A 39 0.28 5.77 23.97
N PRO A 40 -1.06 5.74 24.15
CA PRO A 40 -1.98 5.31 23.11
C PRO A 40 -1.82 6.07 21.79
N GLY A 41 -1.54 7.38 21.88
CA GLY A 41 -1.29 8.23 20.72
C GLY A 41 -0.10 7.78 19.88
N VAL A 42 0.99 7.29 20.49
CA VAL A 42 2.17 6.79 19.77
C VAL A 42 1.83 5.52 19.00
N THR A 43 1.11 4.59 19.64
CA THR A 43 0.66 3.35 18.99
C THR A 43 -0.26 3.65 17.81
N LEU A 44 -1.20 4.59 17.99
CA LEU A 44 -2.14 4.99 16.95
C LEU A 44 -1.45 5.66 15.78
N LEU A 45 -0.51 6.58 16.04
CA LEU A 45 0.24 7.26 14.97
C LEU A 45 1.15 6.29 14.20
N ALA A 46 1.83 5.39 14.90
CA ALA A 46 2.72 4.42 14.26
C ALA A 46 1.95 3.40 13.41
N SER A 47 0.91 2.76 13.99
CA SER A 47 0.08 1.80 13.26
C SER A 47 -0.74 2.49 12.15
N GLY A 48 -1.36 3.63 12.45
CA GLY A 48 -2.10 4.44 11.50
C GLY A 48 -1.22 4.93 10.33
N GLY A 49 0.00 5.37 10.62
CA GLY A 49 0.98 5.73 9.59
C GLY A 49 1.28 4.57 8.65
N CYS A 50 1.50 3.37 9.18
CA CYS A 50 1.68 2.16 8.36
C CYS A 50 0.45 1.82 7.51
N PHE A 51 -0.76 1.96 8.05
CA PHE A 51 -1.99 1.75 7.28
C PHE A 51 -2.18 2.79 6.16
N LEU A 52 -1.89 4.07 6.43
CA LEU A 52 -1.91 5.13 5.42
C LEU A 52 -0.87 4.87 4.33
N LEU A 53 0.34 4.43 4.70
CA LEU A 53 1.35 3.99 3.74
C LEU A 53 0.86 2.80 2.90
N GLY A 54 0.12 1.86 3.49
CA GLY A 54 -0.50 0.75 2.74
C GLY A 54 -1.53 1.22 1.72
N LEU A 55 -2.35 2.22 2.07
CA LEU A 55 -3.32 2.84 1.17
C LEU A 55 -2.65 3.57 0.00
N VAL A 56 -1.57 4.32 0.27
CA VAL A 56 -0.74 4.95 -0.76
C VAL A 56 -0.07 3.88 -1.62
N GLY A 57 0.44 2.81 -0.99
CA GLY A 57 1.04 1.66 -1.64
C GLY A 57 0.09 0.94 -2.59
N LEU A 58 -1.22 0.92 -2.31
CA LEU A 58 -2.23 0.35 -3.20
C LEU A 58 -2.28 1.12 -4.50
N SER A 59 -2.41 2.45 -4.40
CA SER A 59 -2.45 3.34 -5.57
C SER A 59 -1.15 3.25 -6.37
N PHE A 60 -0.01 3.25 -5.67
CA PHE A 60 1.29 3.08 -6.30
C PHE A 60 1.44 1.71 -6.99
N GLY A 61 1.00 0.62 -6.36
CA GLY A 61 1.10 -0.74 -6.90
C GLY A 61 0.29 -0.91 -8.19
N VAL A 62 -0.91 -0.34 -8.25
CA VAL A 62 -1.75 -0.37 -9.46
C VAL A 62 -1.14 0.47 -10.58
N LEU A 63 -0.72 1.71 -10.27
CA LEU A 63 -0.23 2.67 -11.27
C LEU A 63 1.19 2.34 -11.77
N SER A 64 2.06 1.79 -10.93
CA SER A 64 3.44 1.45 -11.31
C SER A 64 3.56 0.11 -12.04
N ALA A 65 2.53 -0.73 -12.02
CA ALA A 65 2.58 -2.03 -12.69
C ALA A 65 2.66 -1.85 -14.22
N SER A 66 3.46 -2.68 -14.88
CA SER A 66 3.34 -2.87 -16.33
C SER A 66 2.05 -3.63 -16.62
N TRP A 67 1.18 -3.01 -17.41
CA TRP A 67 -0.05 -3.62 -17.91
C TRP A 67 0.18 -4.35 -19.23
N GLU A 68 1.39 -4.25 -19.77
CA GLU A 68 1.81 -4.86 -21.02
C GLU A 68 2.44 -6.26 -20.78
N PRO A 69 2.60 -7.07 -21.85
CA PRO A 69 3.24 -8.38 -21.74
C PRO A 69 4.66 -8.30 -21.18
N GLU A 70 5.36 -7.22 -21.52
CA GLU A 70 6.75 -6.98 -21.10
C GLU A 70 6.86 -6.64 -19.63
N ALA A 71 7.98 -7.07 -19.04
CA ALA A 71 8.30 -6.73 -17.66
C ALA A 71 8.73 -5.25 -17.62
N GLY A 72 8.01 -4.43 -16.85
CA GLY A 72 8.44 -3.06 -16.53
C GLY A 72 9.63 -3.05 -15.56
N SER A 73 10.17 -1.86 -15.31
CA SER A 73 11.28 -1.63 -14.38
C SER A 73 10.93 -2.01 -12.94
N LEU A 74 11.92 -2.24 -12.08
CA LEU A 74 11.72 -2.66 -10.68
C LEU A 74 10.70 -1.80 -9.91
N LEU A 75 10.83 -0.47 -10.01
CA LEU A 75 9.89 0.47 -9.39
C LEU A 75 8.69 0.77 -10.27
N GLY A 76 8.81 0.64 -11.60
CA GLY A 76 7.73 0.85 -12.57
C GLY A 76 7.24 2.29 -12.69
N LEU A 77 8.08 3.27 -12.36
CA LEU A 77 7.72 4.69 -12.41
C LEU A 77 7.31 5.13 -13.83
N GLU A 78 7.88 4.49 -14.85
CA GLU A 78 7.53 4.72 -16.26
C GLU A 78 6.07 4.40 -16.58
N ASN A 79 5.44 3.51 -15.81
CA ASN A 79 4.04 3.11 -16.03
C ASN A 79 3.03 4.05 -15.35
N ILE A 80 3.46 4.89 -14.41
CA ILE A 80 2.55 5.74 -13.61
C ILE A 80 1.77 6.71 -14.50
N LYS A 81 2.47 7.49 -15.32
CA LYS A 81 1.85 8.48 -16.20
C LYS A 81 0.88 7.85 -17.22
N PRO A 82 1.27 6.83 -18.01
CA PRO A 82 0.36 6.21 -18.97
C PRO A 82 -0.82 5.50 -18.28
N ASN A 83 -0.61 4.80 -17.16
CA ASN A 83 -1.71 4.14 -16.45
C ASN A 83 -2.69 5.14 -15.83
N LEU A 84 -2.20 6.27 -15.32
CA LEU A 84 -3.06 7.33 -14.82
C LEU A 84 -3.92 7.94 -15.94
N GLN A 85 -3.35 8.14 -17.13
CA GLN A 85 -4.09 8.61 -18.30
C GLN A 85 -5.15 7.60 -18.74
N ARG A 86 -4.80 6.31 -18.83
CA ARG A 86 -5.74 5.20 -19.15
C ARG A 86 -6.88 5.12 -18.14
N MET A 87 -6.60 5.30 -16.85
CA MET A 87 -7.62 5.29 -15.81
C MET A 87 -8.58 6.48 -15.96
N ARG A 88 -8.03 7.69 -16.17
CA ARG A 88 -8.86 8.90 -16.40
C ARG A 88 -9.72 8.80 -17.65
N SER A 89 -9.18 8.27 -18.75
CA SER A 89 -9.95 8.07 -19.98
C SER A 89 -11.06 7.05 -19.79
N SER A 90 -10.79 5.95 -19.06
CA SER A 90 -11.79 4.93 -18.72
C SER A 90 -12.94 5.50 -17.88
N ILE A 91 -12.62 6.32 -16.87
CA ILE A 91 -13.62 6.99 -16.02
C ILE A 91 -14.47 7.97 -16.85
N LYS A 92 -13.85 8.72 -17.79
CA LYS A 92 -14.57 9.64 -18.67
C LYS A 92 -15.51 8.89 -19.62
N ALA A 93 -15.06 7.77 -20.19
CA ALA A 93 -15.87 6.96 -21.09
C ALA A 93 -17.08 6.34 -20.39
N GLN A 94 -16.95 5.95 -19.11
CA GLN A 94 -18.06 5.39 -18.33
C GLN A 94 -19.10 6.44 -17.90
N LYS A 95 -18.75 7.72 -17.93
CA LYS A 95 -19.65 8.84 -17.62
C LYS A 95 -20.35 9.43 -18.85
N SER A 96 -19.98 8.97 -20.05
CA SER A 96 -20.58 9.35 -21.34
C SER A 96 -21.60 8.31 -21.78
#